data_AF-A0A4Y6UUT1-F1
#
_entry.id   AF-A0A4Y6UUT1-F1
#
_cell.length_a   1.000
_cell.length_b   1.000
_cell.length_c   1.000
_cell.angle_alpha   90.00
_cell.angle_beta   90.00
_cell.angle_gamma   90.00
#
_symmetry.space_group_name_H-M   'P 1'
#
loop_
_entity.id
_entity.type
_entity.pdbx_description
1 polymer ?
#
loop_
_entity_poly.entity_id
_entity_poly.type
_entity_poly.pdbx_seq_one_letter_code
_entity_poly.pdbx_strand_id
1 'polypeptide(L)'
;MDKQDSGWSEKRADRSTSEKKADRPTSEKRADRPTPGGPADRPAARIDLNCDLGESFGAYTLGRDAEILPYVTSANIACGFHAGDPSVMRRTVRLALEAGAAIGSHPGLPDLAGFGRRNMDVSADEVYAMTVYQIGALEAIVRAEGGTLRHVKPHGALYNMAAARADLAEAIAEAVYRTNPALTLLGLAGSESTRAAERLGLNAAHEAFADRGYRADGSLVPRGLPGALIGDAAEAAARVVRMALEGRVSTPEGEDVPLRADSVCLHGDGAHALEFARRIRAACEAAGIEVRPAGGA
;
A
#
# COMPACT_ATOMS: atom_id res chain seq x y z
N MET A 1 0.09 58.07 -10.52
CA MET A 1 -0.17 59.20 -9.62
C MET A 1 -0.97 58.63 -8.45
N ASP A 2 -0.51 58.58 -7.20
CA ASP A 2 0.40 59.46 -6.47
C ASP A 2 1.26 58.74 -5.43
N LYS A 3 2.42 59.33 -5.17
CA LYS A 3 3.40 58.99 -4.12
C LYS A 3 3.14 59.80 -2.85
N GLN A 4 3.52 59.24 -1.69
CA GLN A 4 4.31 59.86 -0.59
C GLN A 4 4.28 58.89 0.61
N ASP A 5 5.37 58.26 1.07
CA ASP A 5 6.62 58.72 1.73
C ASP A 5 6.46 59.49 3.05
N SER A 6 6.87 58.84 4.15
CA SER A 6 7.76 59.33 5.23
C SER A 6 7.70 58.31 6.40
N GLY A 7 8.77 57.78 6.98
CA GLY A 7 10.12 58.30 7.18
C GLY A 7 10.29 58.66 8.66
N TRP A 8 10.75 57.73 9.51
CA TRP A 8 11.26 58.02 10.86
C TRP A 8 12.56 57.26 11.12
N SER A 9 13.52 58.01 11.66
CA SER A 9 14.97 57.78 11.66
C SER A 9 15.49 57.19 12.98
N GLU A 10 16.61 56.47 12.83
CA GLU A 10 17.53 55.86 13.80
C GLU A 10 17.83 56.68 15.07
N LYS A 11 18.18 55.97 16.16
CA LYS A 11 19.37 56.30 16.98
C LYS A 11 20.01 55.02 17.54
N ARG A 12 21.28 54.81 17.19
CA ARG A 12 22.22 53.85 17.82
C ARG A 12 22.73 54.40 19.16
N ALA A 13 23.05 53.50 20.09
CA ALA A 13 24.08 53.73 21.09
C ALA A 13 24.80 52.41 21.40
N ASP A 14 26.10 52.45 21.11
CA ASP A 14 27.16 51.49 21.40
C ASP A 14 27.49 51.47 22.90
N ARG A 15 27.89 50.31 23.43
CA ARG A 15 28.80 50.20 24.58
C ARG A 15 29.40 48.79 24.68
N SER A 16 30.69 48.74 24.36
CA SER A 16 31.63 47.67 24.68
C SER A 16 32.02 47.72 26.17
N THR A 17 32.28 46.55 26.76
CA THR A 17 33.27 46.37 27.83
C THR A 17 33.79 44.94 27.81
N SER A 18 35.11 44.82 27.80
CA SER A 18 35.90 43.60 27.73
C SER A 18 36.27 43.06 29.11
N GLU A 19 36.42 41.72 29.14
CA GLU A 19 37.34 40.91 29.95
C GLU A 19 37.15 40.79 31.48
N LYS A 20 36.94 39.54 31.91
CA LYS A 20 37.74 38.89 32.96
C LYS A 20 37.74 37.36 32.77
N LYS A 21 38.93 36.80 32.58
CA LYS A 21 39.28 35.38 32.66
C LYS A 21 38.90 34.81 34.03
N ALA A 22 38.31 33.62 34.04
CA ALA A 22 38.28 32.74 35.21
C ALA A 22 38.36 31.27 34.76
N ASP A 23 39.09 30.50 35.55
CA ASP A 23 39.67 29.20 35.24
C ASP A 23 38.69 28.04 35.03
N ARG A 24 39.14 27.07 34.21
CA ARG A 24 38.55 25.75 34.02
C ARG A 24 38.60 24.90 35.30
N PRO A 25 37.51 24.23 35.70
CA PRO A 25 37.58 22.92 36.32
C PRO A 25 37.44 21.84 35.24
N THR A 26 38.39 20.91 35.25
CA THR A 26 38.41 19.66 34.49
C THR A 26 37.36 18.66 35.00
N SER A 27 36.88 17.82 34.07
CA SER A 27 36.09 16.58 34.27
C SER A 27 34.55 16.71 34.32
N GLU A 28 33.94 16.90 33.15
CA GLU A 28 32.58 16.40 32.92
C GLU A 28 32.66 15.04 32.24
N LYS A 29 32.11 14.04 32.92
CA LYS A 29 31.94 12.67 32.42
C LYS A 29 31.15 12.73 31.11
N ARG A 30 31.71 12.17 30.05
CA ARG A 30 30.94 11.83 28.84
C ARG A 30 29.75 10.98 29.28
N ALA A 31 28.54 11.52 29.14
CA ALA A 31 27.34 10.72 29.22
C ALA A 31 27.44 9.64 28.13
N ASP A 32 27.42 8.39 28.55
CA ASP A 32 27.34 7.24 27.64
C ASP A 32 26.15 7.44 26.71
N ARG A 33 26.42 7.40 25.40
CA ARG A 33 25.34 7.20 24.42
C ARG A 33 24.68 5.87 24.77
N PRO A 34 23.34 5.79 24.83
CA PRO A 34 22.69 4.51 25.05
C PRO A 34 23.13 3.55 23.95
N THR A 35 23.74 2.45 24.36
CA THR A 35 23.99 1.30 23.49
C THR A 35 22.68 0.89 22.85
N PRO A 36 22.64 0.53 21.55
CA PRO A 36 21.43 -0.02 20.95
C PRO A 36 20.99 -1.22 21.80
N GLY A 37 19.75 -1.17 22.28
CA GLY A 37 19.15 -2.28 23.03
C GLY A 37 19.32 -3.58 22.25
N GLY A 38 19.49 -4.69 22.99
CA GLY A 38 19.53 -6.03 22.40
C GLY A 38 18.27 -6.35 21.57
N PRO A 39 18.21 -7.54 20.95
CA PRO A 39 17.16 -7.92 20.00
C PRO A 39 15.70 -7.85 20.52
N ALA A 40 15.49 -7.59 21.80
CA ALA A 40 14.18 -7.48 22.46
C ALA A 40 13.51 -6.10 22.37
N ASP A 41 14.18 -5.07 21.82
CA ASP A 41 13.66 -3.67 21.84
C ASP A 41 13.35 -3.09 20.43
N ARG A 42 13.36 -3.93 19.38
CA ARG A 42 12.77 -3.52 18.09
C ARG A 42 11.26 -3.74 18.16
N PRO A 43 10.42 -2.77 17.72
CA PRO A 43 9.01 -3.05 17.51
C PRO A 43 8.88 -4.27 16.59
N ALA A 44 8.07 -5.25 16.98
CA ALA A 44 7.83 -6.44 16.17
C ALA A 44 7.45 -6.02 14.75
N ALA A 45 8.19 -6.50 13.76
CA ALA A 45 7.90 -6.23 12.36
C ALA A 45 6.48 -6.73 12.05
N ARG A 46 5.73 -5.98 11.24
CA ARG A 46 4.34 -6.31 10.90
C ARG A 46 4.16 -6.20 9.41
N ILE A 47 3.31 -7.06 8.86
CA ILE A 47 3.00 -7.04 7.43
C ILE A 47 1.55 -7.48 7.20
N ASP A 48 0.88 -6.82 6.26
CA ASP A 48 -0.37 -7.30 5.71
C ASP A 48 -0.11 -8.23 4.51
N LEU A 49 -0.85 -9.33 4.43
CA LEU A 49 -0.90 -10.17 3.24
C LEU A 49 -2.25 -9.96 2.58
N ASN A 50 -2.26 -9.34 1.40
CA ASN A 50 -3.49 -9.08 0.65
C ASN A 50 -3.60 -9.98 -0.58
N CYS A 51 -4.82 -10.27 -1.02
CA CYS A 51 -5.07 -10.98 -2.27
C CYS A 51 -6.28 -10.41 -3.00
N ASP A 52 -6.21 -10.40 -4.32
CA ASP A 52 -7.33 -10.04 -5.21
C ASP A 52 -8.27 -11.24 -5.29
N LEU A 53 -9.54 -11.03 -4.98
CA LEU A 53 -10.57 -12.06 -4.80
C LEU A 53 -11.91 -11.61 -5.41
N GLY A 54 -12.86 -12.54 -5.53
CA GLY A 54 -14.17 -12.24 -6.10
C GLY A 54 -14.11 -11.89 -7.58
N GLU A 55 -13.10 -12.39 -8.29
CA GLU A 55 -12.88 -12.09 -9.71
C GLU A 55 -13.59 -13.08 -10.67
N SER A 56 -14.42 -13.97 -10.12
CA SER A 56 -15.39 -14.74 -10.92
C SER A 56 -16.44 -13.82 -11.55
N PHE A 57 -17.14 -14.26 -12.60
CA PHE A 57 -18.18 -13.46 -13.25
C PHE A 57 -19.23 -14.35 -13.93
N GLY A 58 -20.50 -14.21 -13.54
CA GLY A 58 -21.60 -15.01 -14.07
C GLY A 58 -21.34 -16.51 -13.91
N ALA A 59 -21.28 -17.22 -15.03
CA ALA A 59 -20.99 -18.66 -15.04
C ALA A 59 -19.49 -19.00 -14.93
N TYR A 60 -18.60 -18.01 -15.07
CA TYR A 60 -17.16 -18.23 -15.06
C TYR A 60 -16.61 -18.19 -13.64
N THR A 61 -15.99 -19.30 -13.22
CA THR A 61 -15.29 -19.38 -11.94
C THR A 61 -13.81 -19.15 -12.16
N LEU A 62 -13.23 -18.24 -11.38
CA LEU A 62 -11.81 -17.91 -11.38
C LEU A 62 -11.28 -17.94 -9.94
N GLY A 63 -10.04 -18.40 -9.78
CA GLY A 63 -9.33 -18.40 -8.51
C GLY A 63 -9.77 -19.50 -7.55
N ARG A 64 -9.25 -19.40 -6.32
CA ARG A 64 -9.48 -20.37 -5.23
C ARG A 64 -9.77 -19.62 -3.92
N ASP A 65 -10.69 -18.66 -3.97
CA ASP A 65 -10.94 -17.68 -2.90
C ASP A 65 -11.03 -18.30 -1.51
N ALA A 66 -11.90 -19.32 -1.35
CA ALA A 66 -12.13 -19.99 -0.08
C ALA A 66 -10.88 -20.69 0.48
N GLU A 67 -9.96 -21.12 -0.39
CA GLU A 67 -8.74 -21.80 0.01
C GLU A 67 -7.61 -20.81 0.34
N ILE A 68 -7.61 -19.63 -0.28
CA ILE A 68 -6.58 -18.60 -0.07
C ILE A 68 -6.88 -17.75 1.17
N LEU A 69 -8.15 -17.44 1.42
CA LEU A 69 -8.60 -16.56 2.51
C LEU A 69 -7.99 -16.87 3.89
N PRO A 70 -7.83 -18.14 4.31
CA PRO A 70 -7.20 -18.46 5.60
C PRO A 70 -5.74 -18.01 5.76
N TYR A 71 -5.05 -17.68 4.66
CA TYR A 71 -3.63 -17.33 4.67
C TYR A 71 -3.37 -15.83 4.49
N VAL A 72 -4.40 -15.06 4.14
CA VAL A 72 -4.34 -13.60 3.95
C VAL A 72 -5.00 -12.87 5.11
N THR A 73 -4.68 -11.60 5.25
CA THR A 73 -5.30 -10.70 6.23
C THR A 73 -6.23 -9.70 5.58
N SER A 74 -6.07 -9.44 4.28
CA SER A 74 -6.89 -8.49 3.54
C SER A 74 -7.35 -9.07 2.20
N ALA A 75 -8.62 -8.85 1.86
CA ALA A 75 -9.26 -9.28 0.62
C ALA A 75 -9.63 -8.07 -0.23
N ASN A 76 -9.09 -7.97 -1.45
CA ASN A 76 -9.47 -6.94 -2.42
C ASN A 76 -10.55 -7.54 -3.33
N ILE A 77 -11.81 -7.15 -3.14
CA ILE A 77 -12.95 -7.76 -3.83
C ILE A 77 -13.32 -6.96 -5.08
N ALA A 78 -13.37 -7.62 -6.23
CA ALA A 78 -13.74 -7.00 -7.51
C ALA A 78 -15.17 -6.42 -7.49
N CYS A 79 -15.37 -5.31 -8.21
CA CYS A 79 -16.54 -4.44 -8.04
C CYS A 79 -17.45 -4.33 -9.28
N GLY A 80 -17.36 -5.25 -10.23
CA GLY A 80 -18.28 -5.34 -11.37
C GLY A 80 -17.77 -4.79 -12.70
N PHE A 81 -16.65 -4.05 -12.71
CA PHE A 81 -16.14 -3.44 -13.94
C PHE A 81 -15.13 -4.33 -14.66
N HIS A 82 -14.08 -4.77 -13.96
CA HIS A 82 -13.07 -5.66 -14.53
C HIS A 82 -13.41 -7.14 -14.32
N ALA A 83 -14.09 -7.44 -13.21
CA ALA A 83 -14.51 -8.76 -12.78
C ALA A 83 -15.53 -8.60 -11.63
N GLY A 84 -16.06 -9.73 -11.13
CA GLY A 84 -17.07 -9.75 -10.08
C GLY A 84 -18.46 -9.39 -10.60
N ASP A 85 -19.48 -9.98 -10.02
CA ASP A 85 -20.88 -9.59 -10.19
C ASP A 85 -21.54 -9.51 -8.80
N PRO A 86 -22.78 -9.01 -8.66
CA PRO A 86 -23.42 -8.87 -7.36
C PRO A 86 -23.45 -10.16 -6.51
N SER A 87 -23.62 -11.31 -7.15
CA SER A 87 -23.65 -12.60 -6.45
C SER A 87 -22.25 -13.03 -6.02
N VAL A 88 -21.25 -12.83 -6.88
CA VAL A 88 -19.84 -13.09 -6.56
C VAL A 88 -19.36 -12.18 -5.43
N MET A 89 -19.59 -10.86 -5.52
CA MET A 89 -19.25 -9.90 -4.47
C MET A 89 -19.80 -10.34 -3.12
N ARG A 90 -21.10 -10.64 -3.06
CA ARG A 90 -21.77 -11.08 -1.82
C ARG A 90 -21.18 -12.37 -1.27
N ARG A 91 -20.91 -13.35 -2.14
CA ARG A 91 -20.30 -14.63 -1.74
C ARG A 91 -18.90 -14.42 -1.18
N THR A 92 -18.06 -13.64 -1.87
CA THR A 92 -16.68 -13.39 -1.43
C THR A 92 -16.64 -12.57 -0.15
N VAL A 93 -17.55 -11.61 0.04
CA VAL A 93 -17.73 -10.88 1.31
C VAL A 93 -17.99 -11.85 2.46
N ARG A 94 -18.92 -12.80 2.30
CA ARG A 94 -19.20 -13.81 3.35
C ARG A 94 -17.98 -14.65 3.68
N LEU A 95 -17.29 -15.16 2.66
CA LEU A 95 -16.07 -15.95 2.86
C LEU A 95 -15.00 -15.14 3.59
N ALA A 96 -14.83 -13.85 3.26
CA ALA A 96 -13.87 -12.98 3.92
C ALA A 96 -14.24 -12.74 5.40
N LEU A 97 -15.53 -12.52 5.71
CA LEU A 97 -16.02 -12.39 7.08
C LEU A 97 -15.80 -13.68 7.88
N GLU A 98 -16.12 -14.84 7.30
CA GLU A 98 -15.91 -16.16 7.91
C GLU A 98 -14.43 -16.42 8.21
N ALA A 99 -13.53 -15.98 7.34
CA ALA A 99 -12.08 -16.09 7.51
C ALA A 99 -11.47 -15.00 8.42
N GLY A 100 -12.24 -13.96 8.78
CA GLY A 100 -11.73 -12.81 9.54
C GLY A 100 -10.80 -11.89 8.76
N ALA A 101 -10.85 -11.92 7.43
CA ALA A 101 -10.06 -11.04 6.56
C ALA A 101 -10.68 -9.64 6.46
N ALA A 102 -9.85 -8.59 6.47
CA ALA A 102 -10.28 -7.24 6.20
C ALA A 102 -10.78 -7.11 4.75
N ILE A 103 -11.94 -6.48 4.56
CA ILE A 103 -12.58 -6.39 3.25
C ILE A 103 -12.26 -5.04 2.61
N GLY A 104 -11.79 -5.05 1.38
CA GLY A 104 -11.54 -3.86 0.60
C GLY A 104 -12.12 -3.91 -0.80
N SER A 105 -12.37 -2.72 -1.34
CA SER A 105 -12.83 -2.53 -2.71
C SER A 105 -11.66 -2.63 -3.67
N HIS A 106 -11.86 -3.40 -4.75
CA HIS A 106 -10.89 -3.56 -5.82
C HIS A 106 -11.39 -2.93 -7.13
N PRO A 107 -11.47 -1.57 -7.20
CA PRO A 107 -12.03 -0.90 -8.36
C PRO A 107 -11.12 -1.02 -9.58
N GLY A 108 -11.69 -1.37 -10.73
CA GLY A 108 -11.00 -1.50 -12.01
C GLY A 108 -11.53 -0.55 -13.07
N LEU A 109 -10.85 -0.53 -14.22
CA LEU A 109 -11.39 0.08 -15.44
C LEU A 109 -12.58 -0.75 -15.96
N PRO A 110 -13.56 -0.13 -16.66
CA PRO A 110 -14.75 -0.78 -17.21
C PRO A 110 -14.39 -1.62 -18.45
N ASP A 111 -13.56 -2.63 -18.24
CA ASP A 111 -13.01 -3.50 -19.27
C ASP A 111 -13.06 -4.96 -18.83
N LEU A 112 -14.27 -5.52 -18.83
CA LEU A 112 -14.48 -6.92 -18.44
C LEU A 112 -13.72 -7.89 -19.37
N ALA A 113 -13.73 -7.63 -20.69
CA ALA A 113 -13.09 -8.51 -21.68
C ALA A 113 -11.56 -8.52 -21.55
N GLY A 114 -10.95 -7.39 -21.20
CA GLY A 114 -9.52 -7.28 -20.90
C GLY A 114 -9.18 -7.49 -19.42
N PHE A 115 -10.15 -7.89 -18.60
CA PHE A 115 -10.01 -8.06 -17.15
C PHE A 115 -9.43 -6.82 -16.45
N GLY A 116 -9.75 -5.62 -16.95
CA GLY A 116 -9.21 -4.36 -16.42
C GLY A 116 -7.67 -4.23 -16.53
N ARG A 117 -7.01 -5.06 -17.36
CA ARG A 117 -5.55 -5.07 -17.53
C ARG A 117 -5.05 -4.27 -18.73
N ARG A 118 -5.94 -3.61 -19.48
CA ARG A 118 -5.59 -2.73 -20.61
C ARG A 118 -5.70 -1.27 -20.20
N ASN A 119 -4.70 -0.46 -20.54
CA ASN A 119 -4.80 0.99 -20.35
C ASN A 119 -5.96 1.53 -21.18
N MET A 120 -6.71 2.46 -20.61
CA MET A 120 -7.76 3.21 -21.29
C MET A 120 -7.44 4.70 -21.20
N ASP A 121 -7.82 5.45 -22.24
CA ASP A 121 -7.76 6.90 -22.19
C ASP A 121 -8.96 7.40 -21.39
N VAL A 122 -8.74 7.69 -20.11
CA VAL A 122 -9.75 8.17 -19.16
C VAL A 122 -9.23 9.42 -18.46
N SER A 123 -10.14 10.36 -18.26
CA SER A 123 -9.91 11.59 -17.50
C SER A 123 -9.89 11.33 -15.99
N ALA A 124 -9.33 12.27 -15.24
CA ALA A 124 -9.36 12.25 -13.77
C ALA A 124 -10.80 12.22 -13.23
N ASP A 125 -11.72 13.01 -13.82
CA ASP A 125 -13.13 13.05 -13.40
C ASP A 125 -13.84 11.71 -13.64
N GLU A 126 -13.57 11.04 -14.76
CA GLU A 126 -14.09 9.69 -15.00
C GLU A 126 -13.52 8.70 -13.98
N VAL A 127 -12.22 8.75 -13.69
CA VAL A 127 -11.60 7.88 -12.68
C VAL A 127 -12.22 8.09 -11.30
N TYR A 128 -12.41 9.34 -10.87
CA TYR A 128 -13.12 9.67 -9.63
C TYR A 128 -14.50 9.01 -9.59
N ALA A 129 -15.32 9.22 -10.63
CA ALA A 129 -16.68 8.70 -10.69
C ALA A 129 -16.72 7.16 -10.69
N MET A 130 -15.84 6.52 -11.45
CA MET A 130 -15.73 5.06 -11.52
C MET A 130 -15.28 4.46 -10.17
N THR A 131 -14.38 5.12 -9.46
CA THR A 131 -13.94 4.70 -8.13
C THR A 131 -15.06 4.84 -7.11
N VAL A 132 -15.75 5.98 -7.04
CA VAL A 132 -16.89 6.19 -6.13
C VAL A 132 -17.98 5.14 -6.36
N TYR A 133 -18.36 4.89 -7.62
CA TYR A 133 -19.37 3.90 -7.97
C TYR A 133 -19.02 2.50 -7.43
N GLN A 134 -17.79 2.06 -7.67
CA GLN A 134 -17.33 0.72 -7.30
C GLN A 134 -17.17 0.54 -5.78
N ILE A 135 -16.70 1.58 -5.07
CA ILE A 135 -16.66 1.57 -3.60
C ILE A 135 -18.08 1.45 -3.06
N GLY A 136 -19.01 2.30 -3.50
CA GLY A 136 -20.39 2.29 -3.03
C GLY A 136 -21.13 0.98 -3.31
N ALA A 137 -20.89 0.37 -4.48
CA ALA A 137 -21.47 -0.92 -4.84
C ALA A 137 -21.06 -2.04 -3.87
N LEU A 138 -19.76 -2.14 -3.57
CA LEU A 138 -19.26 -3.15 -2.64
C LEU A 138 -19.64 -2.81 -1.19
N GLU A 139 -19.52 -1.55 -0.77
CA GLU A 139 -19.82 -1.11 0.59
C GLU A 139 -21.26 -1.42 0.99
N ALA A 140 -22.22 -1.25 0.07
CA ALA A 140 -23.61 -1.61 0.30
C ALA A 140 -23.78 -3.12 0.59
N ILE A 141 -23.07 -3.98 -0.15
CA ILE A 141 -23.09 -5.43 0.03
C ILE A 141 -22.41 -5.82 1.35
N VAL A 142 -21.24 -5.24 1.64
CA VAL A 142 -20.50 -5.48 2.88
C VAL A 142 -21.36 -5.16 4.10
N ARG A 143 -22.03 -4.01 4.10
CA ARG A 143 -22.96 -3.62 5.16
C ARG A 143 -24.15 -4.55 5.28
N ALA A 144 -24.72 -5.01 4.16
CA ALA A 144 -25.85 -5.94 4.15
C ALA A 144 -25.50 -7.31 4.75
N GLU A 145 -24.23 -7.72 4.70
CA GLU A 145 -23.73 -8.95 5.33
C GLU A 145 -23.13 -8.70 6.74
N GLY A 146 -23.29 -7.49 7.30
CA GLY A 146 -22.85 -7.16 8.66
C GLY A 146 -21.36 -6.84 8.79
N GLY A 147 -20.66 -6.63 7.68
CA GLY A 147 -19.24 -6.28 7.64
C GLY A 147 -18.96 -4.78 7.65
N THR A 148 -17.67 -4.44 7.52
CA THR A 148 -17.20 -3.06 7.34
C THR A 148 -16.11 -3.04 6.28
N LEU A 149 -16.22 -2.11 5.33
CA LEU A 149 -15.18 -1.89 4.31
C LEU A 149 -13.99 -1.19 4.97
N ARG A 150 -12.77 -1.67 4.73
CA ARG A 150 -11.54 -1.21 5.41
C ARG A 150 -10.57 -0.49 4.48
N HIS A 151 -10.50 -0.90 3.23
CA HIS A 151 -9.52 -0.37 2.30
C HIS A 151 -10.01 -0.32 0.85
N VAL A 152 -9.24 0.37 0.02
CA VAL A 152 -9.41 0.43 -1.43
C VAL A 152 -8.07 0.14 -2.07
N LYS A 153 -8.06 -0.73 -3.09
CA LYS A 153 -6.89 -1.02 -3.90
C LYS A 153 -7.29 -1.00 -5.37
N PRO A 154 -6.84 -0.06 -6.20
CA PRO A 154 -7.13 -0.11 -7.63
C PRO A 154 -6.66 -1.41 -8.29
N HIS A 155 -7.37 -1.87 -9.32
CA HIS A 155 -7.04 -3.09 -10.05
C HIS A 155 -6.20 -2.81 -11.30
N GLY A 156 -5.33 -3.75 -11.64
CA GLY A 156 -4.79 -3.92 -12.99
C GLY A 156 -4.18 -2.66 -13.61
N ALA A 157 -4.73 -2.25 -14.76
CA ALA A 157 -4.26 -1.07 -15.46
C ALA A 157 -4.53 0.22 -14.69
N LEU A 158 -5.66 0.33 -13.97
CA LEU A 158 -5.95 1.51 -13.15
C LEU A 158 -4.87 1.73 -12.08
N TYR A 159 -4.45 0.64 -11.41
CA TYR A 159 -3.36 0.66 -10.43
C TYR A 159 -2.06 1.18 -11.04
N ASN A 160 -1.63 0.61 -12.16
CA ASN A 160 -0.37 0.97 -12.80
C ASN A 160 -0.39 2.39 -13.38
N MET A 161 -1.52 2.81 -13.94
CA MET A 161 -1.72 4.17 -14.43
C MET A 161 -1.61 5.16 -13.27
N ALA A 162 -2.35 4.95 -12.17
CA ALA A 162 -2.31 5.79 -10.99
C ALA A 162 -0.95 5.80 -10.30
N ALA A 163 -0.19 4.70 -10.37
CA ALA A 163 1.16 4.67 -9.81
C ALA A 163 2.12 5.68 -10.48
N ALA A 164 1.89 6.00 -11.76
CA ALA A 164 2.74 6.89 -12.57
C ALA A 164 2.11 8.27 -12.86
N ARG A 165 0.79 8.40 -12.75
CA ARG A 165 0.04 9.60 -13.14
C ARG A 165 -0.59 10.27 -11.91
N ALA A 166 -0.05 11.43 -11.53
CA ALA A 166 -0.48 12.20 -10.37
C ALA A 166 -1.96 12.63 -10.45
N ASP A 167 -2.45 13.01 -11.64
CA ASP A 167 -3.84 13.41 -11.86
C ASP A 167 -4.82 12.26 -11.55
N LEU A 168 -4.49 11.04 -11.97
CA LEU A 168 -5.33 9.87 -11.69
C LEU A 168 -5.20 9.40 -10.24
N ALA A 169 -4.00 9.45 -9.66
CA ALA A 169 -3.78 9.14 -8.24
C ALA A 169 -4.60 10.06 -7.32
N GLU A 170 -4.62 11.36 -7.62
CA GLU A 170 -5.39 12.36 -6.88
C GLU A 170 -6.89 12.13 -7.01
N ALA A 171 -7.38 11.82 -8.22
CA ALA A 171 -8.78 11.47 -8.42
C ALA A 171 -9.23 10.25 -7.59
N ILE A 172 -8.41 9.19 -7.54
CA ILE A 172 -8.69 8.01 -6.73
C ILE A 172 -8.66 8.36 -5.24
N ALA A 173 -7.62 9.05 -4.78
CA ALA A 173 -7.49 9.41 -3.37
C ALA A 173 -8.63 10.33 -2.90
N GLU A 174 -9.03 11.31 -3.71
CA GLU A 174 -10.19 12.16 -3.43
C GLU A 174 -11.49 11.35 -3.40
N ALA A 175 -11.69 10.40 -4.33
CA ALA A 175 -12.85 9.52 -4.33
C ALA A 175 -12.94 8.68 -3.05
N VAL A 176 -11.82 8.12 -2.59
CA VAL A 176 -11.75 7.37 -1.32
C VAL A 176 -12.06 8.28 -0.15
N TYR A 177 -11.40 9.44 -0.05
CA TYR A 177 -11.58 10.40 1.04
C TYR A 177 -13.02 10.89 1.16
N ARG A 178 -13.65 11.24 0.04
CA ARG A 178 -15.04 11.73 0.00
C ARG A 178 -16.06 10.65 0.30
N THR A 179 -15.76 9.39 -0.03
CA THR A 179 -16.65 8.27 0.27
C THR A 179 -16.57 7.90 1.75
N ASN A 180 -15.36 7.69 2.26
CA ASN A 180 -15.11 7.40 3.66
C ASN A 180 -13.63 7.66 4.02
N PRO A 181 -13.32 8.72 4.78
CA PRO A 181 -11.94 9.10 5.10
C PRO A 181 -11.23 8.15 6.07
N ALA A 182 -11.96 7.19 6.68
CA ALA A 182 -11.36 6.15 7.51
C ALA A 182 -10.74 5.00 6.68
N LEU A 183 -11.07 4.89 5.39
CA LEU A 183 -10.53 3.86 4.52
C LEU A 183 -9.02 4.04 4.30
N THR A 184 -8.32 2.92 4.15
CA THR A 184 -6.92 2.91 3.73
C THR A 184 -6.82 2.79 2.21
N LEU A 185 -6.02 3.62 1.54
CA LEU A 185 -5.70 3.48 0.13
C LEU A 185 -4.40 2.69 -0.04
N LEU A 186 -4.48 1.52 -0.69
CA LEU A 186 -3.31 0.74 -1.10
C LEU A 186 -2.83 1.24 -2.46
N GLY A 187 -1.53 1.44 -2.57
CA GLY A 187 -0.86 1.77 -3.83
C GLY A 187 0.57 1.27 -3.84
N LEU A 188 1.18 1.19 -5.02
CA LEU A 188 2.57 0.75 -5.14
C LEU A 188 3.46 1.60 -4.25
N ALA A 189 4.33 0.95 -3.48
CA ALA A 189 5.22 1.64 -2.55
C ALA A 189 5.99 2.78 -3.24
N GLY A 190 5.80 4.01 -2.77
CA GLY A 190 6.51 5.19 -3.25
C GLY A 190 5.94 5.82 -4.53
N SER A 191 4.81 5.31 -5.01
CA SER A 191 4.13 5.78 -6.22
C SER A 191 3.31 7.07 -6.01
N GLU A 192 2.79 7.62 -7.10
CA GLU A 192 1.87 8.77 -7.02
C GLU A 192 0.61 8.46 -6.20
N SER A 193 0.11 7.21 -6.21
CA SER A 193 -1.04 6.79 -5.42
C SER A 193 -0.82 6.96 -3.91
N THR A 194 0.31 6.47 -3.37
CA THR A 194 0.60 6.60 -1.94
C THR A 194 0.84 8.06 -1.56
N ARG A 195 1.51 8.83 -2.42
CA ARG A 195 1.73 10.26 -2.20
C ARG A 195 0.43 11.06 -2.20
N ALA A 196 -0.50 10.74 -3.10
CA ALA A 196 -1.80 11.41 -3.17
C ALA A 196 -2.64 11.14 -1.91
N ALA A 197 -2.66 9.90 -1.42
CA ALA A 197 -3.32 9.56 -0.15
C ALA A 197 -2.73 10.35 1.03
N GLU A 198 -1.40 10.34 1.18
CA GLU A 198 -0.71 11.06 2.26
C GLU A 198 -0.96 12.58 2.19
N ARG A 199 -0.95 13.18 0.98
CA ARG A 199 -1.25 14.61 0.79
C ARG A 199 -2.67 14.97 1.22
N LEU A 200 -3.65 14.09 1.00
CA LEU A 200 -5.05 14.30 1.40
C LEU A 200 -5.33 13.91 2.86
N GLY A 201 -4.35 13.35 3.57
CA GLY A 201 -4.50 12.90 4.96
C GLY A 201 -5.24 11.56 5.09
N LEU A 202 -5.30 10.76 4.03
CA LEU A 202 -5.76 9.37 4.09
C LEU A 202 -4.69 8.47 4.71
N ASN A 203 -5.13 7.35 5.27
CA ASN A 203 -4.23 6.25 5.56
C ASN A 203 -3.72 5.66 4.23
N ALA A 204 -2.41 5.74 4.00
CA ALA A 204 -1.75 5.11 2.87
C ALA A 204 -1.08 3.80 3.29
N ALA A 205 -1.34 2.73 2.56
CA ALA A 205 -0.61 1.47 2.69
C ALA A 205 0.27 1.28 1.46
N HIS A 206 1.59 1.24 1.69
CA HIS A 206 2.58 0.98 0.66
C HIS A 206 2.62 -0.51 0.34
N GLU A 207 2.11 -0.86 -0.83
CA GLU A 207 2.03 -2.24 -1.29
C GLU A 207 3.33 -2.65 -2.02
N ALA A 208 3.81 -3.83 -1.65
CA ALA A 208 4.85 -4.58 -2.34
C ALA A 208 4.26 -5.87 -2.93
N PHE A 209 5.02 -6.50 -3.83
CA PHE A 209 4.67 -7.75 -4.51
C PHE A 209 5.73 -8.81 -4.20
N ALA A 210 5.27 -9.98 -3.76
CA ALA A 210 6.16 -11.10 -3.41
C ALA A 210 6.85 -11.70 -4.63
N ASP A 211 6.15 -11.71 -5.77
CA ASP A 211 6.48 -12.49 -6.96
C ASP A 211 6.88 -11.63 -8.16
N ARG A 212 7.09 -10.31 -7.97
CA ARG A 212 7.47 -9.38 -9.03
C ARG A 212 8.93 -8.95 -8.91
N GLY A 213 9.57 -8.79 -10.06
CA GLY A 213 10.86 -8.12 -10.17
C GLY A 213 10.72 -6.61 -9.98
N TYR A 214 11.73 -6.00 -9.37
CA TYR A 214 11.81 -4.56 -9.13
C TYR A 214 12.95 -3.95 -9.92
N ARG A 215 12.78 -2.69 -10.30
CA ARG A 215 13.82 -1.84 -10.85
C ARG A 215 14.47 -1.01 -9.74
N ALA A 216 15.61 -0.40 -10.05
CA ALA A 216 16.35 0.47 -9.12
C ALA A 216 15.52 1.67 -8.61
N ASP A 217 14.52 2.11 -9.38
CA ASP A 217 13.60 3.19 -9.00
C ASP A 217 12.41 2.72 -8.14
N GLY A 218 12.37 1.43 -7.76
CA GLY A 218 11.28 0.82 -6.99
C GLY A 218 10.06 0.43 -7.82
N SER A 219 10.04 0.76 -9.12
CA SER A 219 8.97 0.33 -10.02
C SER A 219 9.07 -1.16 -10.34
N LEU A 220 7.94 -1.76 -10.76
CA LEU A 220 7.91 -3.17 -11.13
C LEU A 220 8.46 -3.36 -12.55
N VAL A 221 9.20 -4.45 -12.75
CA VAL A 221 9.62 -4.88 -14.09
C VAL A 221 8.37 -5.24 -14.91
N PRO A 222 8.18 -4.65 -16.12
CA PRO A 222 7.06 -4.94 -16.99
C PRO A 222 6.89 -6.44 -17.26
N ARG A 223 5.64 -6.90 -17.29
CA ARG A 223 5.34 -8.29 -17.65
C ARG A 223 5.87 -8.62 -19.04
N GLY A 224 6.35 -9.84 -19.23
CA GLY A 224 6.94 -10.32 -20.49
C GLY A 224 8.44 -10.05 -20.65
N LEU A 225 9.04 -9.26 -19.76
CA LEU A 225 10.49 -9.10 -19.72
C LEU A 225 11.15 -10.16 -18.81
N PRO A 226 12.42 -10.54 -19.06
CA PRO A 226 13.18 -11.36 -18.13
C PRO A 226 13.21 -10.76 -16.72
N GLY A 227 13.08 -11.61 -15.70
CA GLY A 227 13.07 -11.17 -14.29
C GLY A 227 11.77 -10.50 -13.82
N ALA A 228 10.72 -10.44 -14.66
CA ALA A 228 9.45 -9.82 -14.28
C ALA A 228 8.66 -10.59 -13.21
N LEU A 229 8.84 -11.92 -13.17
CA LEU A 229 8.11 -12.85 -12.31
C LEU A 229 9.07 -13.78 -11.58
N ILE A 230 8.72 -14.12 -10.34
CA ILE A 230 9.41 -15.08 -9.49
C ILE A 230 8.49 -16.28 -9.35
N GLY A 231 8.89 -17.40 -9.95
CA GLY A 231 8.10 -18.63 -9.96
C GLY A 231 8.31 -19.51 -8.73
N ASP A 232 9.40 -19.31 -7.99
CA ASP A 232 9.72 -20.11 -6.81
C ASP A 232 9.09 -19.54 -5.53
N ALA A 233 8.28 -20.36 -4.87
CA ALA A 233 7.53 -19.93 -3.69
C ALA A 233 8.42 -19.77 -2.44
N ALA A 234 9.59 -20.44 -2.37
CA ALA A 234 10.53 -20.25 -1.28
C ALA A 234 11.31 -18.94 -1.43
N GLU A 235 11.70 -18.60 -2.66
CA GLU A 235 12.30 -17.31 -3.00
C GLU A 235 11.33 -16.17 -2.68
N ALA A 236 10.08 -16.26 -3.10
CA ALA A 236 9.05 -15.27 -2.79
C ALA A 236 8.86 -15.10 -1.26
N ALA A 237 8.80 -16.20 -0.51
CA ALA A 237 8.70 -16.15 0.95
C ALA A 237 9.90 -15.47 1.62
N ALA A 238 11.13 -15.81 1.19
CA ALA A 238 12.34 -15.17 1.70
C ALA A 238 12.36 -13.67 1.40
N ARG A 239 11.90 -13.26 0.20
CA ARG A 239 11.77 -11.86 -0.19
C ARG A 239 10.79 -11.10 0.70
N VAL A 240 9.62 -11.67 1.00
CA VAL A 240 8.62 -11.03 1.86
C VAL A 240 9.16 -10.83 3.29
N VAL A 241 9.80 -11.85 3.85
CA VAL A 241 10.44 -11.74 5.17
C VAL A 241 11.48 -10.62 5.17
N ARG A 242 12.27 -10.53 4.10
CA ARG A 242 13.28 -9.48 3.93
C ARG A 242 12.66 -8.08 3.81
N MET A 243 11.59 -7.93 3.02
CA MET A 243 10.87 -6.66 2.90
C MET A 243 10.37 -6.20 4.27
N ALA A 244 9.77 -7.11 5.06
CA ALA A 244 9.21 -6.79 6.37
C ALA A 244 10.28 -6.46 7.43
N LEU A 245 11.41 -7.18 7.44
CA LEU A 245 12.46 -7.00 8.46
C LEU A 245 13.49 -5.93 8.11
N GLU A 246 13.80 -5.77 6.82
CA GLU A 246 14.92 -4.97 6.35
C GLU A 246 14.49 -3.74 5.54
N GLY A 247 13.22 -3.64 5.12
CA GLY A 247 12.71 -2.51 4.35
C GLY A 247 13.37 -2.35 2.98
N ARG A 248 13.67 -3.47 2.31
CA ARG A 248 14.32 -3.50 1.00
C ARG A 248 13.97 -4.73 0.17
N VAL A 249 14.20 -4.62 -1.14
CA VAL A 249 14.02 -5.69 -2.11
C VAL A 249 15.22 -5.74 -3.07
N SER A 250 15.57 -6.92 -3.59
CA SER A 250 16.61 -7.05 -4.63
C SER A 250 16.02 -6.95 -6.03
N THR A 251 16.70 -6.21 -6.90
CA THR A 251 16.49 -6.20 -8.36
C THR A 251 16.95 -7.53 -8.98
N PRO A 252 16.53 -7.84 -10.23
CA PRO A 252 17.07 -8.98 -10.98
C PRO A 252 18.60 -8.96 -11.15
N GLU A 253 19.20 -7.77 -11.12
CA GLU A 253 20.64 -7.55 -11.21
C GLU A 253 21.37 -7.73 -9.86
N GLY A 254 20.64 -7.94 -8.76
CA GLY A 254 21.18 -8.19 -7.42
C GLY A 254 21.42 -6.93 -6.60
N GLU A 255 20.95 -5.76 -7.04
CA GLU A 255 21.04 -4.51 -6.29
C GLU A 255 19.90 -4.41 -5.26
N ASP A 256 20.19 -3.88 -4.07
CA ASP A 256 19.19 -3.64 -3.03
C ASP A 256 18.54 -2.27 -3.16
N VAL A 257 17.22 -2.26 -3.23
CA VAL A 257 16.39 -1.06 -3.33
C VAL A 257 15.60 -0.88 -2.05
N PRO A 258 15.69 0.28 -1.37
CA PRO A 258 14.84 0.59 -0.23
C PRO A 258 13.35 0.54 -0.61
N LEU A 259 12.54 -0.14 0.21
CA LEU A 259 11.13 -0.34 -0.04
C LEU A 259 10.36 -0.36 1.28
N ARG A 260 9.42 0.57 1.46
CA ARG A 260 8.42 0.47 2.53
C ARG A 260 7.34 -0.51 2.09
N ALA A 261 7.17 -1.60 2.82
CA ALA A 261 6.11 -2.57 2.58
C ALA A 261 5.20 -2.61 3.82
N ASP A 262 4.03 -1.99 3.74
CA ASP A 262 2.98 -2.13 4.75
C ASP A 262 2.08 -3.34 4.44
N SER A 263 1.96 -3.68 3.15
CA SER A 263 1.18 -4.80 2.62
C SER A 263 1.91 -5.49 1.49
N VAL A 264 1.74 -6.81 1.36
CA VAL A 264 2.26 -7.62 0.25
C VAL A 264 1.12 -8.30 -0.49
N CYS A 265 1.06 -8.06 -1.80
CA CYS A 265 0.13 -8.71 -2.70
C CYS A 265 0.54 -10.16 -2.97
N LEU A 266 -0.43 -11.06 -2.83
CA LEU A 266 -0.40 -12.44 -3.27
C LEU A 266 -1.36 -12.58 -4.46
N HIS A 267 -0.85 -12.93 -5.64
CA HIS A 267 -1.72 -13.14 -6.80
C HIS A 267 -2.53 -14.44 -6.63
N GLY A 268 -3.86 -14.35 -6.70
CA GLY A 268 -4.81 -15.45 -6.50
C GLY A 268 -5.14 -16.28 -7.75
N ASP A 269 -4.65 -15.87 -8.92
CA ASP A 269 -5.06 -16.39 -10.24
C ASP A 269 -4.16 -17.51 -10.79
N GLY A 270 -2.96 -17.70 -10.21
CA GLY A 270 -2.01 -18.75 -10.63
C GLY A 270 -2.27 -20.13 -10.01
N ALA A 271 -1.90 -21.21 -10.71
CA ALA A 271 -1.96 -22.58 -10.19
C ALA A 271 -1.20 -22.77 -8.85
N HIS A 272 -0.20 -21.93 -8.60
CA HIS A 272 0.63 -21.93 -7.40
C HIS A 272 0.18 -20.93 -6.32
N ALA A 273 -0.88 -20.14 -6.55
CA ALA A 273 -1.30 -19.07 -5.64
C ALA A 273 -1.48 -19.54 -4.19
N LEU A 274 -2.16 -20.68 -4.01
CA LEU A 274 -2.37 -21.28 -2.69
C LEU A 274 -1.07 -21.69 -2.01
N GLU A 275 -0.14 -22.27 -2.77
CA GLU A 275 1.17 -22.67 -2.23
C GLU A 275 1.99 -21.45 -1.81
N PHE A 276 1.98 -20.40 -2.63
CA PHE A 276 2.63 -19.13 -2.32
C PHE A 276 2.07 -18.54 -1.03
N ALA A 277 0.74 -18.42 -0.91
CA ALA A 277 0.10 -17.86 0.27
C ALA A 277 0.45 -18.63 1.54
N ARG A 278 0.38 -19.96 1.50
CA ARG A 278 0.75 -20.81 2.63
C ARG A 278 2.22 -20.64 3.04
N ARG A 279 3.14 -20.67 2.08
CA ARG A 279 4.59 -20.57 2.36
C ARG A 279 4.99 -19.19 2.86
N ILE A 280 4.46 -18.13 2.26
CA ILE A 280 4.74 -16.75 2.68
C ILE A 280 4.24 -16.50 4.09
N ARG A 281 2.99 -16.90 4.39
CA ARG A 281 2.41 -16.79 5.74
C ARG A 281 3.26 -17.51 6.78
N ALA A 282 3.59 -18.78 6.53
CA ALA A 282 4.40 -19.59 7.44
C ALA A 282 5.81 -19.01 7.64
N ALA A 283 6.43 -18.47 6.59
CA ALA A 283 7.74 -17.85 6.69
C ALA A 283 7.71 -16.56 7.53
N CYS A 284 6.66 -15.74 7.38
CA CYS A 284 6.48 -14.54 8.21
C CYS A 284 6.35 -14.89 9.69
N GLU A 285 5.47 -15.84 10.01
CA GLU A 285 5.24 -16.29 11.39
C GLU A 285 6.50 -16.92 12.00
N ALA A 286 7.22 -17.75 11.25
CA ALA A 286 8.49 -18.34 11.68
C ALA A 286 9.58 -17.28 11.94
N ALA A 287 9.55 -16.16 11.21
CA ALA A 287 10.45 -15.03 11.41
C ALA A 287 10.01 -14.06 12.53
N GLY A 288 8.90 -14.36 13.23
CA GLY A 288 8.37 -13.50 14.29
C GLY A 288 7.72 -12.21 13.77
N ILE A 289 7.33 -12.17 12.50
CA ILE A 289 6.60 -11.05 11.90
C ILE A 289 5.11 -11.21 12.21
N GLU A 290 4.48 -10.16 12.73
CA GLU A 290 3.05 -10.15 12.98
C GLU A 290 2.28 -9.92 11.67
N VAL A 291 1.50 -10.93 11.25
CA VAL A 291 0.70 -10.86 10.03
C VAL A 291 -0.69 -10.33 10.36
N ARG A 292 -1.00 -9.10 9.94
CA ARG A 292 -2.27 -8.40 10.25
C ARG A 292 -2.66 -7.40 9.16
N PRO A 293 -3.94 -7.00 9.05
CA PRO A 293 -4.38 -6.00 8.07
C PRO A 293 -3.58 -4.70 8.10
N ALA A 294 -3.42 -4.06 6.93
CA ALA A 294 -2.81 -2.75 6.80
C ALA A 294 -3.80 -1.63 7.17
N GLY A 295 -3.30 -0.53 7.73
CA GLY A 295 -4.11 0.62 8.14
C GLY A 295 -4.36 0.71 9.65
N GLY A 296 -5.03 1.80 10.05
CA GLY A 296 -5.45 2.04 11.45
C GLY A 296 -6.62 1.13 11.87
N ALA A 297 -6.69 0.83 13.17
CA ALA A 297 -7.64 -0.10 13.79
C ALA A 297 -9.12 0.18 13.47
#